data_AF-A0A815T7T4-F1
#
_entry.id   AF-A0A815T7T4-F1
#
_cell.length_a   1.000
_cell.length_b   1.000
_cell.length_c   1.000
_cell.angle_alpha   90.00
_cell.angle_beta   90.00
_cell.angle_gamma   90.00
#
_symmetry.space_group_name_H-M   'P 1'
#
loop_
_entity.id
_entity.type
_entity.pdbx_description
1 polymer ?
#
loop_
_entity_poly.entity_id
_entity_poly.type
_entity_poly.pdbx_seq_one_letter_code
_entity_poly.pdbx_strand_id
1 'polypeptide(L)'
;MELRKRSLTRQIDIDNSKYKSKKQKKNFSKIKSQIEDLSGEIWFELFAYFDGQSLINSFSKLNTSIESLLNDYRLPIHLNILCSNILIPYPLNSNQIISLKIDYSHINNNQIIDISSFVRLRSLSFISINDQQLERISKYSLNNLCQISIESTCAKFIIKIISIYFPNINRMILNSMQKEFLFKTFLHHQIKISQIEKLTLNGRIKLAKLARFWSFVPNLRTFSIINGGVHQCDYWMDEYIISHQKFPSNLSFIHINICDEDMSFSNLERLISKNVRYLIISGSMADDDLDDYLSSTNWIRLMSHCSNKLYRIKLDISSYFDPSDASGLQKTLSKFRKNPFFRNTIIQSKNFLITIKGYIQPT
;
A
#
# COMPACT_ATOMS: atom_id res chain seq x y z
N MET A 1 -18.35 36.04 42.39
CA MET A 1 -19.82 36.04 42.20
C MET A 1 -20.16 36.71 40.86
N GLU A 2 -19.63 36.17 39.76
CA GLU A 2 -19.80 36.77 38.42
C GLU A 2 -19.65 35.74 37.27
N LEU A 3 -19.99 34.47 37.54
CA LEU A 3 -19.98 33.37 36.55
C LEU A 3 -21.32 32.62 36.46
N ARG A 4 -22.43 33.23 36.91
CA ARG A 4 -23.79 32.62 36.91
C ARG A 4 -24.79 33.21 35.91
N LYS A 5 -24.35 34.04 34.95
CA LYS A 5 -25.27 34.74 34.02
C LYS A 5 -25.20 34.35 32.54
N ARG A 6 -24.52 33.26 32.15
CA ARG A 6 -24.41 32.85 30.73
C ARG A 6 -24.99 31.48 30.37
N SER A 7 -25.71 30.81 31.28
CA SER A 7 -26.29 29.47 31.02
C SER A 7 -27.81 29.46 30.79
N LEU A 8 -28.47 30.60 30.57
CA LEU A 8 -29.95 30.69 30.50
C LEU A 8 -30.50 31.26 29.19
N THR A 9 -29.69 31.41 28.14
CA THR A 9 -30.11 32.00 26.84
C THR A 9 -29.90 31.09 25.63
N ARG A 10 -29.92 29.76 25.80
CA ARG A 10 -29.89 28.80 24.68
C ARG A 10 -30.95 27.70 24.72
N GLN A 11 -32.07 27.95 25.40
CA GLN A 11 -33.10 26.92 25.61
C GLN A 11 -34.51 27.37 25.21
N ILE A 12 -34.63 28.22 24.19
CA ILE A 12 -35.94 28.67 23.67
C ILE A 12 -36.14 28.43 22.16
N ASP A 13 -35.13 28.09 21.36
CA ASP A 13 -35.32 27.93 19.89
C ASP A 13 -35.28 26.49 19.35
N ILE A 14 -35.64 25.49 20.15
CA ILE A 14 -35.82 24.10 19.66
C ILE A 14 -37.16 23.55 20.13
N ASP A 15 -38.24 24.17 19.67
CA ASP A 15 -39.55 23.53 19.59
C ASP A 15 -40.29 24.15 18.40
N ASN A 16 -39.94 23.71 17.19
CA ASN A 16 -40.81 23.73 16.01
C ASN A 16 -40.11 23.04 14.82
N SER A 17 -40.15 21.71 14.78
CA SER A 17 -40.26 20.94 13.51
C SER A 17 -40.25 19.43 13.80
N LYS A 18 -41.35 18.92 14.34
CA LYS A 18 -41.78 17.55 14.05
C LYS A 18 -42.55 17.59 12.73
N TYR A 19 -42.07 16.94 11.67
CA TYR A 19 -42.85 15.99 10.86
C TYR A 19 -42.01 15.31 9.76
N LYS A 20 -42.15 13.97 9.74
CA LYS A 20 -41.94 13.01 8.63
C LYS A 20 -40.51 12.52 8.33
N SER A 21 -40.12 11.54 9.15
CA SER A 21 -39.22 10.44 8.81
C SER A 21 -39.79 9.52 7.70
N LYS A 22 -38.94 9.09 6.76
CA LYS A 22 -38.94 7.71 6.24
C LYS A 22 -37.61 7.36 5.52
N LYS A 23 -36.95 6.32 6.06
CA LYS A 23 -36.05 5.34 5.42
C LYS A 23 -34.75 5.84 4.75
N GLN A 24 -33.60 5.58 5.38
CA GLN A 24 -32.78 4.37 5.16
C GLN A 24 -31.57 4.35 6.13
N LYS A 25 -31.31 3.17 6.68
CA LYS A 25 -30.21 2.83 7.59
C LYS A 25 -28.97 2.35 6.81
N LYS A 26 -27.81 2.50 7.47
CA LYS A 26 -26.49 1.83 7.33
C LYS A 26 -25.44 2.68 6.60
N ASN A 27 -24.20 2.83 7.05
CA ASN A 27 -23.46 2.37 8.23
C ASN A 27 -22.26 3.31 8.40
N PHE A 28 -22.14 4.00 9.53
CA PHE A 28 -20.85 4.50 10.01
C PHE A 28 -20.74 4.10 11.48
N SER A 29 -19.98 3.05 11.76
CA SER A 29 -19.46 2.78 13.09
C SER A 29 -18.42 3.86 13.42
N LYS A 30 -18.88 5.06 13.78
CA LYS A 30 -18.12 5.92 14.67
C LYS A 30 -18.08 5.17 16.00
N ILE A 31 -16.92 4.62 16.34
CA ILE A 31 -16.59 4.43 17.75
C ILE A 31 -16.43 5.86 18.30
N LYS A 32 -17.56 6.50 18.59
CA LYS A 32 -17.57 7.59 19.56
C LYS A 32 -17.15 6.96 20.88
N SER A 33 -16.23 7.59 21.59
CA SER A 33 -15.92 7.17 22.94
C SER A 33 -17.25 7.12 23.71
N GLN A 34 -17.57 5.99 24.35
CA GLN A 34 -18.81 5.82 25.13
C GLN A 34 -18.93 6.81 26.31
N ILE A 35 -17.92 7.65 26.50
CA ILE A 35 -17.85 8.72 27.49
C ILE A 35 -18.71 9.93 27.04
N GLU A 36 -18.86 10.17 25.73
CA GLU A 36 -19.63 11.31 25.21
C GLU A 36 -21.16 11.14 25.34
N ASP A 37 -21.66 9.92 25.58
CA ASP A 37 -23.10 9.62 25.68
C ASP A 37 -23.60 9.47 27.13
N LEU A 38 -22.79 9.87 28.12
CA LEU A 38 -23.26 9.96 29.51
C LEU A 38 -24.28 11.11 29.61
N SER A 39 -25.43 10.86 30.25
CA SER A 39 -26.40 11.91 30.53
C SER A 39 -25.74 13.03 31.32
N GLY A 40 -26.17 14.28 31.12
CA GLY A 40 -25.60 15.43 31.83
C GLY A 40 -25.59 15.24 33.36
N GLU A 41 -26.56 14.49 33.89
CA GLU A 41 -26.67 14.13 35.31
C GLU A 41 -25.51 13.22 35.79
N ILE A 42 -25.08 12.23 34.98
CA ILE A 42 -23.95 11.36 35.33
C ILE A 42 -22.63 12.13 35.29
N TRP A 43 -22.49 13.08 34.36
CA TRP A 43 -21.35 13.99 34.35
C TRP A 43 -21.33 14.85 35.62
N PHE A 44 -22.48 15.40 36.03
CA PHE A 44 -22.56 16.20 37.25
C PHE A 44 -22.28 15.37 38.52
N GLU A 45 -22.72 14.11 38.61
CA GLU A 45 -22.41 13.24 39.75
C GLU A 45 -20.94 12.82 39.80
N LEU A 46 -20.33 12.46 38.66
CA LEU A 46 -18.90 12.16 38.57
C LEU A 46 -18.06 13.39 38.96
N PHE A 47 -18.42 14.58 38.49
CA PHE A 47 -17.71 15.82 38.81
C PHE A 47 -18.04 16.41 40.18
N ALA A 48 -19.17 16.03 40.80
CA ALA A 48 -19.46 16.40 42.19
C ALA A 48 -18.58 15.62 43.19
N TYR A 49 -18.10 14.44 42.81
CA TYR A 49 -17.25 13.60 43.64
C TYR A 49 -15.77 14.03 43.64
N PHE A 50 -15.33 14.70 42.58
CA PHE A 50 -14.01 15.31 42.51
C PHE A 50 -14.13 16.78 42.84
N ASP A 51 -13.50 17.24 43.93
CA ASP A 51 -13.28 18.67 44.05
C ASP A 51 -12.50 19.15 42.83
N GLY A 52 -12.82 20.35 42.34
CA GLY A 52 -12.16 20.89 41.13
C GLY A 52 -10.63 20.87 41.24
N GLN A 53 -10.11 20.90 42.47
CA GLN A 53 -8.69 20.79 42.78
C GLN A 53 -8.10 19.40 42.48
N SER A 54 -8.78 18.30 42.79
CA SER A 54 -8.34 16.94 42.48
C SER A 54 -8.26 16.70 40.97
N LEU A 55 -9.20 17.25 40.21
CA LEU A 55 -9.17 17.22 38.75
C LEU A 55 -8.01 18.05 38.19
N ILE A 56 -7.85 19.29 38.64
CA ILE A 56 -6.73 20.15 38.23
C ILE A 56 -5.39 19.47 38.54
N ASN A 57 -5.25 18.89 39.73
CA ASN A 57 -4.04 18.18 40.13
C ASN A 57 -3.80 16.91 39.29
N SER A 58 -4.86 16.17 38.96
CA SER A 58 -4.75 14.95 38.13
C SER A 58 -4.35 15.30 36.69
N PHE A 59 -4.96 16.32 36.10
CA PHE A 59 -4.58 16.83 34.78
C PHE A 59 -3.18 17.45 34.77
N SER A 60 -2.78 18.15 35.84
CA SER A 60 -1.42 18.69 35.98
C SER A 60 -0.36 17.57 36.06
N LYS A 61 -0.61 16.51 36.84
CA LYS A 61 0.25 15.33 36.90
C LYS A 61 0.33 14.59 35.56
N LEU A 62 -0.81 14.47 34.87
CA LEU A 62 -0.86 13.89 33.53
C LEU A 62 -0.02 14.73 32.55
N ASN A 63 -0.18 16.05 32.55
CA ASN A 63 0.62 16.96 31.72
C ASN A 63 2.11 16.82 32.02
N THR A 64 2.50 16.81 33.30
CA THR A 64 3.91 16.64 33.71
C THR A 64 4.47 15.30 33.24
N SER A 65 3.67 14.23 33.31
CA SER A 65 4.06 12.90 32.85
C SER A 65 4.19 12.85 31.32
N ILE A 66 3.28 13.51 30.59
CA ILE A 66 3.35 13.65 29.14
C ILE A 66 4.58 14.47 28.74
N GLU A 67 4.88 15.58 29.43
CA GLU A 67 6.08 16.39 29.20
C GLU A 67 7.35 15.59 29.47
N SER A 68 7.41 14.84 30.58
CA SER A 68 8.55 13.95 30.88
C SER A 68 8.73 12.89 29.79
N LEU A 69 7.64 12.32 29.29
CA LEU A 69 7.66 11.30 28.24
C LEU A 69 8.07 11.90 26.89
N LEU A 70 7.60 13.10 26.57
CA LEU A 70 8.02 13.86 25.38
C LEU A 70 9.48 14.32 25.47
N ASN A 71 10.03 14.49 26.66
CA ASN A 71 11.44 14.82 26.87
C ASN A 71 12.36 13.59 26.87
N ASP A 72 11.83 12.37 26.93
CA ASP A 72 12.64 11.15 26.86
C ASP A 72 13.14 10.89 25.42
N TYR A 73 14.40 11.21 25.15
CA TYR A 73 15.06 11.05 23.84
C TYR A 73 15.10 9.60 23.31
N ARG A 74 14.82 8.61 24.18
CA ARG A 74 14.73 7.21 23.81
C ARG A 74 13.39 6.85 23.21
N LEU A 75 12.35 7.63 23.48
CA LEU A 75 11.01 7.38 22.96
C LEU A 75 10.98 7.63 21.44
N PRO A 76 10.71 6.60 20.63
CA PRO A 76 10.50 6.78 19.20
C PRO A 76 9.15 7.45 18.93
N ILE A 77 9.17 8.58 18.23
CA ILE A 77 7.97 9.33 17.86
C ILE A 77 7.64 9.08 16.37
N HIS A 78 6.36 8.81 16.12
CA HIS A 78 5.77 8.76 14.79
C HIS A 78 4.93 10.02 14.59
N LEU A 79 5.34 10.89 13.67
CA LEU A 79 4.67 12.16 13.43
C LEU A 79 3.83 12.09 12.15
N ASN A 80 2.58 12.54 12.21
CA ASN A 80 1.68 12.67 11.07
C ASN A 80 1.27 14.14 10.89
N ILE A 81 1.65 14.71 9.76
CA ILE A 81 1.46 16.12 9.40
C ILE A 81 0.32 16.19 8.38
N LEU A 82 -0.82 16.72 8.80
CA LEU A 82 -2.05 16.84 7.98
C LEU A 82 -2.39 18.27 7.56
N CYS A 83 -1.68 19.29 8.05
CA CYS A 83 -2.03 20.69 7.85
C CYS A 83 -0.88 21.49 7.22
N SER A 84 -1.22 22.57 6.52
CA SER A 84 -0.28 23.54 5.92
C SER A 84 0.59 24.28 6.92
N ASN A 85 0.08 24.49 8.13
CA ASN A 85 0.73 25.32 9.15
C ASN A 85 1.15 24.46 10.33
N ILE A 86 2.22 23.68 10.17
CA ILE A 86 2.81 22.97 11.30
C ILE A 86 4.01 23.76 11.79
N LEU A 87 3.80 24.46 12.91
CA LEU A 87 4.87 24.68 13.87
C LEU A 87 5.08 23.33 14.55
N ILE A 88 6.24 22.71 14.33
CA ILE A 88 6.64 21.54 15.12
C ILE A 88 6.59 22.00 16.57
N PRO A 89 5.78 21.36 17.45
CA PRO A 89 5.61 21.84 18.82
C PRO A 89 6.97 21.95 19.48
N TYR A 90 7.35 23.12 19.96
CA TYR A 90 8.49 23.21 20.87
C TYR A 90 8.00 22.59 22.21
N PRO A 91 8.70 21.60 22.82
CA PRO A 91 10.10 21.21 22.61
C PRO A 91 10.27 19.80 21.99
N LEU A 92 9.61 19.45 20.88
CA LEU A 92 9.86 18.16 20.22
C LEU A 92 11.31 18.10 19.73
N ASN A 93 12.09 17.21 20.33
CA ASN A 93 13.44 16.95 19.90
C ASN A 93 13.40 16.18 18.58
N SER A 94 13.90 16.77 17.50
CA SER A 94 13.90 16.17 16.17
C SER A 94 14.61 14.79 16.13
N ASN A 95 15.47 14.51 17.12
CA ASN A 95 16.13 13.22 17.29
C ASN A 95 15.20 12.09 17.77
N GLN A 96 13.99 12.37 18.25
CA GLN A 96 13.02 11.33 18.63
C GLN A 96 12.19 10.84 17.44
N ILE A 97 12.08 11.64 16.37
CA ILE A 97 11.22 11.34 15.25
C ILE A 97 11.89 10.27 14.36
N ILE A 98 11.34 9.07 14.40
CA ILE A 98 11.82 7.94 13.60
C ILE A 98 10.96 7.69 12.35
N SER A 99 9.75 8.23 12.33
CA SER A 99 8.81 8.09 11.22
C SER A 99 8.04 9.37 11.02
N LEU A 100 7.94 9.80 9.76
CA LEU A 100 7.23 11.01 9.38
C LEU A 100 6.27 10.71 8.24
N LYS A 101 5.02 11.11 8.40
CA LYS A 101 4.00 11.11 7.34
C LYS A 101 3.58 12.54 7.08
N ILE A 102 3.62 12.95 5.82
CA ILE A 102 3.23 14.30 5.38
C ILE A 102 2.16 14.18 4.31
N ASP A 103 1.04 14.85 4.52
CA ASP A 103 -0.01 15.03 3.54
C ASP A 103 0.09 16.41 2.87
N TYR A 104 0.50 16.42 1.61
CA TYR A 104 0.64 17.63 0.81
C TYR A 104 -0.68 18.11 0.20
N SER A 105 -1.81 17.41 0.41
CA SER A 105 -3.12 17.85 -0.12
C SER A 105 -3.56 19.21 0.41
N HIS A 106 -3.08 19.61 1.59
CA HIS A 106 -3.41 20.88 2.24
C HIS A 106 -2.23 21.86 2.27
N ILE A 107 -1.08 21.49 1.71
CA ILE A 107 0.14 22.30 1.69
C ILE A 107 0.24 23.03 0.34
N ASN A 108 0.60 24.31 0.34
CA ASN A 108 0.79 25.04 -0.91
C ASN A 108 1.87 24.37 -1.77
N ASN A 109 1.69 24.29 -3.09
CA ASN A 109 2.61 23.63 -4.02
C ASN A 109 4.06 24.14 -3.91
N ASN A 110 4.25 25.40 -3.47
CA ASN A 110 5.57 26.00 -3.30
C ASN A 110 6.18 25.76 -1.91
N GLN A 111 5.38 25.34 -0.93
CA GLN A 111 5.84 25.06 0.42
C GLN A 111 6.44 23.67 0.52
N ILE A 112 7.49 23.58 1.34
CA ILE A 112 8.20 22.34 1.64
C ILE A 112 8.44 22.36 3.13
N ILE A 113 8.13 21.25 3.77
CA ILE A 113 8.49 21.03 5.16
C ILE A 113 9.96 20.64 5.16
N ASP A 114 10.78 21.45 5.81
CA ASP A 114 12.17 21.10 6.04
C ASP A 114 12.23 19.92 7.02
N ILE A 115 12.74 18.79 6.52
CA ILE A 115 12.89 17.55 7.28
C ILE A 115 14.35 17.23 7.59
N SER A 116 15.28 18.14 7.26
CA SER A 116 16.72 17.95 7.43
C SER A 116 17.15 17.79 8.89
N SER A 117 16.35 18.33 9.82
CA SER A 117 16.62 18.25 11.26
C SER A 117 16.30 16.88 11.88
N PHE A 118 15.58 15.99 11.19
CA PHE A 118 15.20 14.66 11.70
C PHE A 118 16.31 13.63 11.47
N VAL A 119 17.41 13.76 12.22
CA VAL A 119 18.62 12.92 12.04
C VAL A 119 18.35 11.42 12.22
N ARG A 120 17.37 11.05 13.06
CA ARG A 120 17.00 9.65 13.34
C ARG A 120 15.84 9.12 12.48
N LEU A 121 15.42 9.86 11.45
CA LEU A 121 14.33 9.47 10.57
C LEU A 121 14.66 8.17 9.82
N ARG A 122 13.87 7.13 10.04
CA ARG A 122 14.01 5.81 9.41
C ARG A 122 12.95 5.54 8.36
N SER A 123 11.79 6.18 8.47
CA SER A 123 10.65 6.01 7.58
C SER A 123 10.01 7.34 7.20
N LEU A 124 9.70 7.52 5.92
CA LEU A 124 9.08 8.73 5.40
C LEU A 124 7.91 8.38 4.48
N SER A 125 6.78 9.04 4.66
CA SER A 125 5.57 8.80 3.88
C SER A 125 5.01 10.11 3.34
N PHE A 126 4.73 10.15 2.05
CA PHE A 126 4.17 11.30 1.36
C PHE A 126 2.81 10.97 0.76
N ILE A 127 1.84 11.85 0.97
CA ILE A 127 0.54 11.82 0.29
C ILE A 127 0.42 13.09 -0.56
N SER A 128 -0.08 12.95 -1.78
CA SER A 128 -0.37 14.05 -2.72
C SER A 128 0.84 14.94 -3.08
N ILE A 129 2.07 14.44 -2.91
CA ILE A 129 3.29 15.20 -3.22
C ILE A 129 3.48 15.40 -4.72
N ASN A 130 3.88 16.58 -5.17
CA ASN A 130 4.18 16.84 -6.59
C ASN A 130 5.66 16.56 -6.94
N ASP A 131 5.99 16.54 -8.24
CA ASP A 131 7.35 16.24 -8.71
C ASP A 131 8.41 17.22 -8.20
N GLN A 132 8.08 18.51 -8.09
CA GLN A 132 9.01 19.56 -7.65
C GLN A 132 9.32 19.44 -6.16
N GLN A 133 8.29 19.16 -5.34
CA GLN A 133 8.44 18.89 -3.91
C GLN A 133 9.31 17.65 -3.70
N LEU A 134 9.07 16.58 -4.44
CA LEU A 134 9.84 15.34 -4.33
C LEU A 134 11.32 15.57 -4.70
N GLU A 135 11.58 16.32 -5.78
CA GLU A 135 12.94 16.69 -6.19
C GLU A 135 13.66 17.47 -5.10
N ARG A 136 13.02 18.47 -4.51
CA ARG A 136 13.63 19.31 -3.47
C ARG A 136 13.88 18.51 -2.19
N ILE A 137 12.94 17.66 -1.77
CA ILE A 137 13.11 16.77 -0.61
C ILE A 137 14.26 15.80 -0.82
N SER A 138 14.44 15.28 -2.04
CA SER A 138 15.52 14.33 -2.34
C SER A 138 16.93 14.91 -2.16
N LYS A 139 17.05 16.24 -2.06
CA LYS A 139 18.32 16.92 -1.78
C LYS A 139 18.70 16.89 -0.30
N TYR A 140 17.78 16.52 0.60
CA TYR A 140 18.08 16.38 2.01
C TYR A 140 18.92 15.13 2.28
N SER A 141 19.93 15.28 3.12
CA SER A 141 20.79 14.18 3.55
C SER A 141 20.10 13.34 4.63
N LEU A 142 19.35 12.32 4.21
CA LEU A 142 18.58 11.43 5.08
C LEU A 142 19.30 10.09 5.27
N ASN A 143 20.48 10.12 5.88
CA ASN A 143 21.41 8.98 5.97
C ASN A 143 20.82 7.72 6.65
N ASN A 144 19.87 7.92 7.58
CA ASN A 144 19.25 6.83 8.33
C ASN A 144 17.94 6.32 7.72
N LEU A 145 17.49 6.94 6.62
CA LEU A 145 16.23 6.61 5.98
C LEU A 145 16.35 5.25 5.27
N CYS A 146 15.56 4.29 5.73
CA CYS A 146 15.56 2.93 5.18
C CYS A 146 14.29 2.61 4.40
N GLN A 147 13.23 3.40 4.61
CA GLN A 147 11.91 3.18 4.05
C GLN A 147 11.25 4.46 3.56
N ILE A 148 10.67 4.40 2.35
CA ILE A 148 9.86 5.49 1.78
C ILE A 148 8.52 4.95 1.27
N SER A 149 7.45 5.69 1.53
CA SER A 149 6.14 5.50 0.91
C SER A 149 5.72 6.77 0.19
N ILE A 150 5.30 6.69 -1.08
CA ILE A 150 4.81 7.83 -1.85
C ILE A 150 3.46 7.46 -2.45
N GLU A 151 2.43 8.23 -2.11
CA GLU A 151 1.09 8.15 -2.67
C GLU A 151 0.80 9.42 -3.45
N SER A 152 0.98 9.38 -4.77
CA SER A 152 0.78 10.53 -5.63
C SER A 152 0.71 10.15 -7.10
N THR A 153 0.10 11.02 -7.90
CA THR A 153 0.15 10.93 -9.36
C THR A 153 1.57 11.02 -9.93
N CYS A 154 2.53 11.62 -9.20
CA CYS A 154 3.93 11.68 -9.60
C CYS A 154 4.67 10.34 -9.42
N ALA A 155 4.13 9.43 -8.59
CA ALA A 155 4.71 8.11 -8.36
C ALA A 155 4.80 7.28 -9.64
N LYS A 156 4.07 7.67 -10.70
CA LYS A 156 4.22 7.11 -12.05
C LYS A 156 5.66 7.19 -12.56
N PHE A 157 6.48 8.17 -12.16
CA PHE A 157 7.86 8.32 -12.62
C PHE A 157 8.87 7.50 -11.80
N ILE A 158 8.59 6.20 -11.66
CA ILE A 158 9.31 5.27 -10.79
C ILE A 158 10.83 5.28 -10.94
N ILE A 159 11.38 5.32 -12.16
CA ILE A 159 12.83 5.36 -12.37
C ILE A 159 13.45 6.60 -11.73
N LYS A 160 12.80 7.77 -11.89
CA LYS A 160 13.27 9.05 -11.33
C LYS A 160 13.33 8.95 -9.80
N ILE A 161 12.28 8.40 -9.20
CA ILE A 161 12.18 8.24 -7.75
C ILE A 161 13.26 7.30 -7.22
N ILE A 162 13.37 6.11 -7.82
CA ILE A 162 14.24 5.04 -7.34
C ILE A 162 15.72 5.36 -7.57
N SER A 163 16.07 5.97 -8.70
CA SER A 163 17.46 6.06 -9.14
C SER A 163 18.08 7.44 -8.96
N ILE A 164 17.24 8.48 -8.85
CA ILE A 164 17.70 9.87 -8.71
C ILE A 164 17.38 10.37 -7.31
N TYR A 165 16.12 10.26 -6.89
CA TYR A 165 15.70 10.85 -5.62
C TYR A 165 16.12 10.02 -4.41
N PHE A 166 15.99 8.70 -4.49
CA PHE A 166 16.15 7.82 -3.33
C PHE A 166 16.96 6.56 -3.64
N PRO A 167 18.21 6.69 -4.16
CA PRO A 167 19.01 5.56 -4.61
C PRO A 167 19.43 4.60 -3.49
N ASN A 168 19.53 5.09 -2.25
CA ASN A 168 20.06 4.34 -1.11
C ASN A 168 18.96 3.71 -0.23
N ILE A 169 17.69 3.78 -0.65
CA ILE A 169 16.57 3.24 0.13
C ILE A 169 16.45 1.73 -0.06
N ASN A 170 16.24 1.00 1.05
CA ASN A 170 16.11 -0.45 1.00
C ASN A 170 14.64 -0.90 0.81
N ARG A 171 13.67 -0.10 1.27
CA ARG A 171 12.24 -0.41 1.21
C ARG A 171 11.43 0.72 0.61
N MET A 172 10.68 0.46 -0.45
CA MET A 172 9.89 1.48 -1.11
C MET A 172 8.47 1.00 -1.39
N ILE A 173 7.49 1.87 -1.13
CA ILE A 173 6.09 1.70 -1.50
C ILE A 173 5.69 2.88 -2.38
N LEU A 174 5.22 2.62 -3.59
CA LEU A 174 4.76 3.65 -4.53
C LEU A 174 3.31 3.38 -4.88
N ASN A 175 2.43 4.33 -4.61
CA ASN A 175 1.03 4.32 -5.01
C ASN A 175 0.81 5.42 -6.05
N SER A 176 0.57 5.02 -7.30
CA SER A 176 0.33 5.92 -8.43
C SER A 176 -1.11 6.38 -8.55
N MET A 177 -1.96 6.10 -7.56
CA MET A 177 -3.40 6.38 -7.58
C MET A 177 -4.06 5.76 -8.82
N GLN A 178 -3.79 4.46 -9.03
CA GLN A 178 -4.27 3.66 -10.16
C GLN A 178 -3.75 4.08 -11.55
N LYS A 179 -2.80 5.02 -11.63
CA LYS A 179 -2.17 5.41 -12.91
C LYS A 179 -1.12 4.40 -13.34
N GLU A 180 -0.83 4.36 -14.63
CA GLU A 180 0.25 3.55 -15.18
C GLU A 180 1.62 4.10 -14.76
N PHE A 181 2.51 3.23 -14.27
CA PHE A 181 3.92 3.53 -14.07
C PHE A 181 4.64 3.73 -15.41
N LEU A 182 5.34 4.85 -15.52
CA LEU A 182 6.07 5.28 -16.70
C LEU A 182 7.56 5.05 -16.52
N PHE A 183 8.15 4.39 -17.52
CA PHE A 183 9.56 4.09 -17.62
C PHE A 183 10.15 4.92 -18.75
N LYS A 184 10.24 6.24 -18.55
CA LYS A 184 10.99 7.10 -19.46
C LYS A 184 12.47 6.99 -19.08
N THR A 185 13.29 6.51 -20.01
CA THR A 185 14.75 6.54 -19.86
C THR A 185 15.20 7.99 -19.84
N PHE A 186 15.82 8.42 -18.74
CA PHE A 186 16.38 9.76 -18.64
C PHE A 186 17.80 9.72 -19.24
N LEU A 187 17.92 10.12 -20.51
CA LEU A 187 19.18 10.05 -21.29
C LEU A 187 20.34 10.86 -20.70
N HIS A 188 20.08 11.78 -19.77
CA HIS A 188 21.07 12.77 -19.32
C HIS A 188 21.44 12.68 -17.84
N HIS A 189 20.88 11.74 -17.07
CA HIS A 189 21.20 11.62 -15.65
C HIS A 189 22.02 10.34 -15.42
N GLN A 190 23.09 10.43 -14.62
CA GLN A 190 23.79 9.26 -14.11
C GLN A 190 22.83 8.45 -13.24
N ILE A 191 22.21 7.43 -13.83
CA ILE A 191 21.28 6.54 -13.15
C ILE A 191 22.09 5.73 -12.14
N LYS A 192 21.90 5.99 -10.85
CA LYS A 192 22.49 5.17 -9.79
C LYS A 192 21.75 3.85 -9.70
N ILE A 193 22.49 2.77 -9.54
CA ILE A 193 21.92 1.46 -9.22
C ILE A 193 21.25 1.57 -7.85
N SER A 194 19.99 1.19 -7.79
CA SER A 194 19.21 1.26 -6.55
C SER A 194 19.61 0.17 -5.56
N GLN A 195 19.64 0.54 -4.28
CA GLN A 195 19.82 -0.40 -3.15
C GLN A 195 18.51 -1.03 -2.67
N ILE A 196 17.40 -0.83 -3.39
CA ILE A 196 16.09 -1.35 -2.98
C ILE A 196 16.12 -2.88 -2.92
N GLU A 197 15.76 -3.40 -1.75
CA GLU A 197 15.55 -4.83 -1.51
C GLU A 197 14.07 -5.19 -1.52
N LYS A 198 13.18 -4.27 -1.11
CA LYS A 198 11.74 -4.49 -1.07
C LYS A 198 10.99 -3.37 -1.77
N LEU A 199 10.21 -3.73 -2.79
CA LEU A 199 9.41 -2.79 -3.55
C LEU A 199 7.95 -3.22 -3.60
N THR A 200 7.05 -2.30 -3.31
CA THR A 200 5.62 -2.47 -3.53
C THR A 200 5.09 -1.36 -4.43
N LEU A 201 4.52 -1.74 -5.55
CA LEU A 201 3.88 -0.85 -6.51
C LEU A 201 2.36 -1.03 -6.40
N ASN A 202 1.66 0.05 -6.11
CA ASN A 202 0.20 0.14 -6.13
C ASN A 202 -0.19 0.98 -7.35
N GLY A 203 -0.54 0.30 -8.44
CA GLY A 203 -0.79 0.91 -9.73
C GLY A 203 -0.72 -0.08 -10.89
N ARG A 204 -0.75 0.44 -12.12
CA ARG A 204 -0.65 -0.37 -13.34
C ARG A 204 0.76 -0.34 -13.90
N ILE A 205 1.27 -1.46 -14.41
CA ILE A 205 2.52 -1.49 -15.18
C ILE A 205 2.34 -2.32 -16.45
N LYS A 206 2.94 -1.88 -17.55
CA LYS A 206 3.07 -2.71 -18.75
C LYS A 206 4.16 -3.74 -18.55
N LEU A 207 3.94 -4.95 -19.03
CA LEU A 207 4.88 -6.05 -18.87
C LEU A 207 6.27 -5.76 -19.46
N ALA A 208 6.33 -5.21 -20.68
CA ALA A 208 7.57 -4.79 -21.33
C ALA A 208 8.40 -3.81 -20.49
N LYS A 209 7.72 -2.94 -19.74
CA LYS A 209 8.35 -1.94 -18.90
C LYS A 209 8.86 -2.55 -17.59
N LEU A 210 8.14 -3.53 -17.06
CA LEU A 210 8.56 -4.27 -15.88
C LEU A 210 9.85 -5.06 -16.18
N ALA A 211 9.97 -5.67 -17.35
CA ALA A 211 11.20 -6.28 -17.86
C ALA A 211 12.40 -5.33 -17.69
N ARG A 212 12.32 -4.16 -18.34
CA ARG A 212 13.37 -3.13 -18.30
C ARG A 212 13.66 -2.64 -16.88
N PHE A 213 12.65 -2.57 -16.04
CA PHE A 213 12.77 -2.09 -14.66
C PHE A 213 13.79 -2.88 -13.84
N TRP A 214 13.78 -4.21 -13.95
CA TRP A 214 14.61 -5.06 -13.11
C TRP A 214 16.10 -4.78 -13.22
N SER A 215 16.56 -4.28 -14.37
CA SER A 215 17.95 -3.89 -14.56
C SER A 215 18.40 -2.73 -13.65
N PHE A 216 17.46 -1.91 -13.15
CA PHE A 216 17.73 -0.78 -12.25
C PHE A 216 17.71 -1.17 -10.76
N VAL A 217 17.22 -2.36 -10.42
CA VAL A 217 17.04 -2.85 -9.04
C VAL A 217 17.64 -4.25 -8.87
N PRO A 218 18.96 -4.44 -9.11
CA PRO A 218 19.58 -5.77 -9.07
C PRO A 218 19.57 -6.41 -7.67
N ASN A 219 19.44 -5.60 -6.61
CA ASN A 219 19.39 -6.06 -5.21
C ASN A 219 17.99 -6.45 -4.73
N LEU A 220 16.98 -6.39 -5.60
CA LEU A 220 15.59 -6.65 -5.23
C LEU A 220 15.39 -8.09 -4.75
N ARG A 221 14.86 -8.24 -3.53
CA ARG A 221 14.53 -9.52 -2.89
C ARG A 221 13.03 -9.79 -2.86
N THR A 222 12.24 -8.73 -2.71
CA THR A 222 10.78 -8.77 -2.58
C THR A 222 10.18 -7.76 -3.56
N PHE A 223 9.36 -8.26 -4.48
CA PHE A 223 8.63 -7.43 -5.41
C PHE A 223 7.13 -7.70 -5.28
N SER A 224 6.35 -6.64 -5.13
CA SER A 224 4.88 -6.72 -5.16
C SER A 224 4.34 -5.66 -6.11
N ILE A 225 3.46 -6.05 -7.02
CA ILE A 225 2.59 -5.13 -7.74
C ILE A 225 1.14 -5.48 -7.43
N ILE A 226 0.47 -4.54 -6.77
CA ILE A 226 -0.89 -4.65 -6.27
C ILE A 226 -1.75 -3.56 -6.92
N ASN A 227 -3.08 -3.73 -6.89
CA ASN A 227 -4.05 -2.69 -7.25
C ASN A 227 -3.78 -2.00 -8.61
N GLY A 228 -4.27 -2.59 -9.70
CA GLY A 228 -4.05 -2.11 -11.07
C GLY A 228 -3.21 -3.08 -11.90
N GLY A 229 -2.24 -3.73 -11.24
CA GLY A 229 -1.61 -4.94 -11.75
C GLY A 229 -0.71 -4.78 -12.97
N VAL A 230 -0.27 -5.93 -13.46
CA VAL A 230 0.40 -6.06 -14.75
C VAL A 230 -0.69 -6.21 -15.81
N HIS A 231 -0.63 -5.37 -16.83
CA HIS A 231 -1.45 -5.51 -18.02
C HIS A 231 -0.55 -5.80 -19.22
N GLN A 232 -1.06 -6.61 -20.14
CA GLN A 232 -0.33 -6.93 -21.35
C GLN A 232 -0.33 -5.66 -22.22
N CYS A 233 0.75 -5.44 -22.96
CA CYS A 233 0.75 -4.41 -23.97
C CYS A 233 1.54 -4.91 -25.15
N ASP A 234 0.84 -4.86 -26.29
CA ASP A 234 1.24 -5.21 -27.63
C ASP A 234 1.75 -6.65 -27.74
N TYR A 235 1.04 -7.46 -28.54
CA TYR A 235 1.19 -8.91 -28.78
C TYR A 235 2.61 -9.40 -29.15
N TRP A 236 3.59 -8.50 -29.16
CA TRP A 236 4.95 -8.66 -29.57
C TRP A 236 5.83 -8.04 -28.49
N MET A 237 5.86 -8.66 -27.31
CA MET A 237 7.04 -8.51 -26.46
C MET A 237 8.22 -8.93 -27.32
N ASP A 238 9.08 -7.99 -27.70
CA ASP A 238 10.35 -8.29 -28.36
C ASP A 238 10.99 -9.44 -27.57
N GLU A 239 11.00 -10.66 -28.12
CA GLU A 239 11.59 -11.82 -27.45
C GLU A 239 13.04 -11.51 -27.05
N TYR A 240 13.65 -10.60 -27.81
CA TYR A 240 14.93 -9.98 -27.54
C TYR A 240 15.03 -9.30 -26.16
N ILE A 241 14.01 -8.53 -25.73
CA ILE A 241 14.01 -7.82 -24.44
C ILE A 241 14.04 -8.81 -23.28
N ILE A 242 13.24 -9.86 -23.36
CA ILE A 242 13.15 -10.87 -22.28
C ILE A 242 14.42 -11.71 -22.24
N SER A 243 14.89 -12.18 -23.39
CA SER A 243 16.03 -13.11 -23.48
C SER A 243 17.36 -12.50 -23.01
N HIS A 244 17.53 -11.18 -23.11
CA HIS A 244 18.80 -10.52 -22.80
C HIS A 244 18.81 -9.77 -21.47
N GLN A 245 17.69 -9.71 -20.75
CA GLN A 245 17.63 -8.98 -19.49
C GLN A 245 18.02 -9.82 -18.28
N LYS A 246 18.90 -9.24 -17.47
CA LYS A 246 19.29 -9.83 -16.18
C LYS A 246 18.20 -9.53 -15.16
N PHE A 247 17.47 -10.57 -14.76
CA PHE A 247 16.60 -10.53 -13.60
C PHE A 247 17.42 -10.33 -12.31
N PRO A 248 16.85 -9.74 -11.25
CA PRO A 248 17.55 -9.59 -9.99
C PRO A 248 17.83 -10.99 -9.45
N SER A 249 19.11 -11.32 -9.28
CA SER A 249 19.53 -12.65 -8.83
C SER A 249 19.02 -12.95 -7.42
N ASN A 250 18.78 -11.92 -6.61
CA ASN A 250 18.33 -12.05 -5.23
C ASN A 250 16.80 -12.12 -5.07
N LEU A 251 16.03 -12.05 -6.16
CA LEU A 251 14.57 -12.03 -6.11
C LEU A 251 14.02 -13.37 -5.59
N SER A 252 13.40 -13.35 -4.42
CA SER A 252 12.94 -14.55 -3.71
C SER A 252 11.43 -14.54 -3.45
N PHE A 253 10.80 -13.37 -3.47
CA PHE A 253 9.36 -13.19 -3.30
C PHE A 253 8.81 -12.31 -4.42
N ILE A 254 7.76 -12.79 -5.09
CA ILE A 254 7.01 -12.06 -6.11
C ILE A 254 5.53 -12.11 -5.77
N HIS A 255 4.86 -10.97 -5.74
CA HIS A 255 3.41 -10.85 -5.78
C HIS A 255 3.00 -10.05 -7.00
N ILE A 256 2.31 -10.68 -7.94
CA ILE A 256 1.78 -10.05 -9.15
C ILE A 256 0.26 -10.08 -9.09
N ASN A 257 -0.35 -8.91 -9.20
CA ASN A 257 -1.74 -8.76 -9.51
C ASN A 257 -1.93 -8.66 -11.03
N ILE A 258 -2.81 -9.48 -11.60
CA ILE A 258 -3.13 -9.55 -13.03
C ILE A 258 -4.47 -8.83 -13.22
N CYS A 259 -4.52 -7.88 -14.14
CA CYS A 259 -5.71 -7.05 -14.32
C CYS A 259 -6.17 -6.97 -15.76
N ASP A 260 -5.59 -7.78 -16.64
CA ASP A 260 -5.80 -7.69 -18.08
C ASP A 260 -5.99 -9.08 -18.67
N GLU A 261 -6.73 -9.11 -19.77
CA GLU A 261 -7.33 -10.30 -20.38
C GLU A 261 -6.37 -11.13 -21.23
N ASP A 262 -5.10 -10.70 -21.36
CA ASP A 262 -4.14 -11.30 -22.29
C ASP A 262 -2.80 -11.71 -21.65
N MET A 263 -2.68 -11.80 -20.32
CA MET A 263 -1.37 -12.15 -19.73
C MET A 263 -1.13 -13.66 -19.76
N SER A 264 -0.64 -14.17 -20.90
CA SER A 264 -0.32 -15.59 -21.05
C SER A 264 0.66 -16.10 -19.98
N PHE A 265 0.50 -17.37 -19.59
CA PHE A 265 1.37 -18.00 -18.59
C PHE A 265 2.84 -18.03 -19.03
N SER A 266 3.12 -18.18 -20.34
CA SER A 266 4.48 -18.21 -20.87
C SER A 266 5.22 -16.89 -20.64
N ASN A 267 4.50 -15.77 -20.73
CA ASN A 267 5.02 -14.46 -20.37
C ASN A 267 5.32 -14.38 -18.87
N LEU A 268 4.43 -14.89 -18.01
CA LEU A 268 4.69 -14.96 -16.58
C LEU A 268 5.94 -15.78 -16.24
N GLU A 269 6.06 -16.98 -16.82
CA GLU A 269 7.18 -17.89 -16.64
C GLU A 269 8.51 -17.20 -16.95
N ARG A 270 8.55 -16.45 -18.06
CA ARG A 270 9.72 -15.68 -18.51
C ARG A 270 10.16 -14.57 -17.56
N LEU A 271 9.28 -14.09 -16.66
CA LEU A 271 9.59 -13.00 -15.72
C LEU A 271 10.06 -13.50 -14.35
N ILE A 272 9.79 -14.77 -14.06
CA ILE A 272 10.06 -15.34 -12.73
C ILE A 272 11.49 -15.83 -12.71
N SER A 273 12.33 -15.15 -11.94
CA SER A 273 13.70 -15.57 -11.69
C SER A 273 13.76 -17.00 -11.11
N LYS A 274 14.77 -17.78 -11.52
CA LYS A 274 15.02 -19.14 -11.01
C LYS A 274 15.20 -19.22 -9.49
N ASN A 275 15.44 -18.08 -8.83
CA ASN A 275 15.64 -18.00 -7.38
C ASN A 275 14.36 -17.69 -6.58
N VAL A 276 13.22 -17.52 -7.24
CA VAL A 276 11.95 -17.22 -6.60
C VAL A 276 11.49 -18.42 -5.75
N ARG A 277 11.19 -18.15 -4.48
CA ARG A 277 10.72 -19.13 -3.49
C ARG A 277 9.24 -18.98 -3.20
N TYR A 278 8.73 -17.75 -3.28
CA TYR A 278 7.35 -17.41 -2.98
C TYR A 278 6.75 -16.65 -4.15
N LEU A 279 5.66 -17.17 -4.69
CA LEU A 279 4.92 -16.55 -5.78
C LEU A 279 3.47 -16.37 -5.35
N ILE A 280 2.97 -15.15 -5.43
CA ILE A 280 1.55 -14.84 -5.26
C ILE A 280 1.04 -14.30 -6.59
N ILE A 281 0.05 -14.97 -7.15
CA ILE A 281 -0.66 -14.48 -8.32
C ILE A 281 -2.07 -14.17 -7.88
N SER A 282 -2.49 -12.92 -8.04
CA SER A 282 -3.85 -12.49 -7.75
C SER A 282 -4.44 -11.80 -8.97
N GLY A 283 -5.77 -11.61 -9.00
CA GLY A 283 -6.40 -10.70 -9.94
C GLY A 283 -7.52 -11.30 -10.76
N SER A 284 -7.92 -10.60 -11.83
CA SER A 284 -8.97 -11.05 -12.74
C SER A 284 -8.36 -11.47 -14.07
N MET A 285 -8.83 -12.58 -14.64
CA MET A 285 -8.45 -13.10 -15.96
C MET A 285 -9.69 -13.21 -16.85
N ALA A 286 -9.47 -13.23 -18.16
CA ALA A 286 -10.47 -13.70 -19.12
C ALA A 286 -10.57 -15.23 -19.07
N ASP A 287 -11.66 -15.78 -19.60
CA ASP A 287 -11.93 -17.22 -19.55
C ASP A 287 -10.97 -18.02 -20.42
N ASP A 288 -10.67 -17.50 -21.61
CA ASP A 288 -9.73 -18.11 -22.56
C ASP A 288 -8.32 -18.19 -21.97
N ASP A 289 -7.92 -17.14 -21.26
CA ASP A 289 -6.65 -17.03 -20.55
C ASP A 289 -6.59 -17.97 -19.33
N LEU A 290 -7.71 -18.16 -18.63
CA LEU A 290 -7.74 -19.02 -17.44
C LEU A 290 -7.26 -20.43 -17.80
N ASP A 291 -7.72 -20.98 -18.93
CA ASP A 291 -7.38 -22.33 -19.39
C ASP A 291 -5.86 -22.52 -19.56
N ASP A 292 -5.15 -21.48 -20.00
CA ASP A 292 -3.69 -21.43 -20.06
C ASP A 292 -3.05 -21.51 -18.66
N TYR A 293 -3.60 -20.79 -17.68
CA TYR A 293 -3.19 -20.92 -16.28
C TYR A 293 -3.58 -22.25 -15.65
N LEU A 294 -4.48 -23.03 -16.25
CA LEU A 294 -4.88 -24.33 -15.70
C LEU A 294 -4.07 -25.49 -16.27
N SER A 295 -3.35 -25.25 -17.35
CA SER A 295 -2.54 -26.27 -18.00
C SER A 295 -1.46 -26.78 -17.03
N SER A 296 -1.50 -28.08 -16.72
CA SER A 296 -0.49 -28.73 -15.87
C SER A 296 0.91 -28.60 -16.44
N THR A 297 1.05 -28.59 -17.77
CA THR A 297 2.35 -28.47 -18.44
C THR A 297 2.99 -27.10 -18.20
N ASN A 298 2.19 -26.05 -18.07
CA ASN A 298 2.65 -24.70 -17.76
C ASN A 298 3.23 -24.62 -16.34
N TRP A 299 2.52 -25.16 -15.36
CA TRP A 299 3.04 -25.22 -14.00
C TRP A 299 4.27 -26.10 -13.87
N ILE A 300 4.30 -27.29 -14.49
CA ILE A 300 5.49 -28.15 -14.50
C ILE A 300 6.69 -27.40 -15.09
N ARG A 301 6.49 -26.67 -16.20
CA ARG A 301 7.52 -25.81 -16.80
C ARG A 301 8.01 -24.75 -15.81
N LEU A 302 7.12 -23.99 -15.18
CA LEU A 302 7.49 -23.00 -14.17
C LEU A 302 8.23 -23.60 -12.97
N MET A 303 7.78 -24.75 -12.45
CA MET A 303 8.46 -25.45 -11.34
C MET A 303 9.87 -25.86 -11.74
N SER A 304 10.01 -26.43 -12.95
CA SER A 304 11.30 -26.83 -13.50
C SER A 304 12.23 -25.62 -13.71
N HIS A 305 11.68 -24.49 -14.18
CA HIS A 305 12.39 -23.23 -14.33
C HIS A 305 12.95 -22.72 -13.00
N CYS A 306 12.14 -22.79 -11.94
CA CYS A 306 12.52 -22.37 -10.58
C CYS A 306 13.45 -23.36 -9.85
N SER A 307 13.95 -24.41 -10.53
CA SER A 307 14.96 -25.34 -10.02
C SER A 307 14.60 -25.93 -8.64
N ASN A 308 13.32 -26.23 -8.41
CA ASN A 308 12.77 -26.74 -7.13
C ASN A 308 12.96 -25.82 -5.92
N LYS A 309 13.37 -24.55 -6.10
CA LYS A 309 13.45 -23.57 -5.00
C LYS A 309 12.10 -22.96 -4.66
N LEU A 310 11.14 -23.06 -5.57
CA LEU A 310 9.80 -22.56 -5.35
C LEU A 310 9.14 -23.37 -4.23
N TYR A 311 8.84 -22.73 -3.11
CA TYR A 311 8.28 -23.38 -1.92
C TYR A 311 6.77 -23.25 -1.87
N ARG A 312 6.24 -22.09 -2.28
CA ARG A 312 4.83 -21.77 -2.14
C ARG A 312 4.35 -20.87 -3.26
N ILE A 313 3.34 -21.35 -3.97
CA ILE A 313 2.53 -20.54 -4.88
C ILE A 313 1.18 -20.31 -4.21
N LYS A 314 0.78 -19.05 -4.05
CA LYS A 314 -0.58 -18.67 -3.66
C LYS A 314 -1.32 -18.17 -4.88
N LEU A 315 -2.48 -18.75 -5.16
CA LEU A 315 -3.41 -18.25 -6.17
C LEU A 315 -4.58 -17.55 -5.50
N ASP A 316 -4.94 -16.38 -6.02
CA ASP A 316 -6.13 -15.59 -5.67
C ASP A 316 -6.70 -14.96 -6.94
N ILE A 317 -7.13 -15.83 -7.86
CA ILE A 317 -7.55 -15.46 -9.21
C ILE A 317 -9.07 -15.56 -9.32
N SER A 318 -9.66 -14.63 -10.04
CA SER A 318 -11.05 -14.70 -10.49
C SER A 318 -11.16 -14.62 -12.02
N SER A 319 -12.13 -15.32 -12.61
CA SER A 319 -12.53 -15.08 -14.02
C SER A 319 -14.06 -15.08 -14.12
N TYR A 320 -14.58 -14.33 -15.09
CA TYR A 320 -16.00 -14.16 -15.34
C TYR A 320 -16.41 -14.99 -16.56
N PHE A 321 -17.08 -16.11 -16.30
CA PHE A 321 -17.58 -16.99 -17.35
C PHE A 321 -18.79 -16.42 -18.07
N ASP A 322 -18.83 -16.57 -19.39
CA ASP A 322 -20.05 -16.37 -20.17
C ASP A 322 -21.15 -17.30 -19.61
N PRO A 323 -22.30 -16.76 -19.15
CA PRO A 323 -23.42 -17.56 -18.66
C PRO A 323 -23.95 -18.60 -19.65
N SER A 324 -23.74 -18.37 -20.95
CA SER A 324 -24.15 -19.27 -22.02
C SER A 324 -23.21 -20.48 -22.19
N ASP A 325 -21.96 -20.41 -21.71
CA ASP A 325 -20.99 -21.51 -21.79
C ASP A 325 -20.83 -22.28 -20.47
N ALA A 326 -21.96 -22.80 -19.96
CA ALA A 326 -21.95 -23.69 -18.81
C ALA A 326 -21.09 -24.95 -19.04
N SER A 327 -20.94 -25.37 -20.31
CA SER A 327 -20.19 -26.57 -20.69
C SER A 327 -18.67 -26.37 -20.55
N GLY A 328 -18.15 -25.23 -21.02
CA GLY A 328 -16.76 -24.83 -20.86
C GLY A 328 -16.41 -24.67 -19.39
N LEU A 329 -17.25 -23.98 -18.62
CA LEU A 329 -17.09 -23.86 -17.17
C LEU A 329 -16.94 -25.23 -16.47
N GLN A 330 -17.84 -26.18 -16.76
CA GLN A 330 -17.75 -27.52 -16.17
C GLN A 330 -16.48 -28.27 -16.61
N LYS A 331 -16.10 -28.14 -17.88
CA LYS A 331 -14.88 -28.74 -18.42
C LYS A 331 -13.64 -28.19 -17.70
N THR A 332 -13.55 -26.87 -17.55
CA THR A 332 -12.48 -26.16 -16.83
C THR A 332 -12.40 -26.57 -15.36
N LEU A 333 -13.53 -26.60 -14.66
CA LEU A 333 -13.60 -27.10 -13.27
C LEU A 333 -13.20 -28.57 -13.14
N SER A 334 -13.53 -29.41 -14.13
CA SER A 334 -13.15 -30.82 -14.14
C SER A 334 -11.64 -31.02 -14.32
N LYS A 335 -10.98 -30.20 -15.17
CA LYS A 335 -9.53 -30.20 -15.33
C LYS A 335 -8.85 -29.86 -14.00
N PHE A 336 -9.36 -28.85 -13.30
CA PHE A 336 -8.89 -28.43 -11.97
C PHE A 336 -8.90 -29.58 -10.95
N ARG A 337 -10.06 -30.23 -10.79
CA ARG A 337 -10.25 -31.29 -9.80
C ARG A 337 -9.38 -32.52 -10.07
N LYS A 338 -9.08 -32.79 -11.35
CA LYS A 338 -8.23 -33.92 -11.75
C LYS A 338 -6.75 -33.64 -11.60
N ASN A 339 -6.33 -32.37 -11.63
CA ASN A 339 -4.93 -32.00 -11.61
C ASN A 339 -4.37 -32.03 -10.18
N PRO A 340 -3.34 -32.86 -9.89
CA PRO A 340 -2.80 -33.03 -8.53
C PRO A 340 -2.23 -31.74 -7.92
N PHE A 341 -1.76 -30.79 -8.75
CA PHE A 341 -1.20 -29.52 -8.27
C PHE A 341 -2.23 -28.64 -7.53
N PHE A 342 -3.51 -28.82 -7.84
CA PHE A 342 -4.58 -27.99 -7.31
C PHE A 342 -5.42 -28.68 -6.24
N ARG A 343 -4.99 -29.83 -5.71
CA ARG A 343 -5.73 -30.54 -4.64
C ARG A 343 -5.96 -29.69 -3.40
N ASN A 344 -5.08 -28.74 -3.13
CA ASN A 344 -5.14 -27.84 -1.97
C ASN A 344 -5.74 -26.46 -2.30
N THR A 345 -6.42 -26.31 -3.45
CA THR A 345 -7.12 -25.06 -3.78
C THR A 345 -8.61 -25.16 -3.48
N ILE A 346 -9.15 -24.09 -2.90
CA ILE A 346 -10.57 -23.86 -2.72
C ILE A 346 -11.06 -23.17 -3.99
N ILE A 347 -11.94 -23.86 -4.71
CA ILE A 347 -12.58 -23.32 -5.92
C ILE A 347 -14.03 -22.99 -5.56
N GLN A 348 -14.37 -21.71 -5.63
CA GLN A 348 -15.73 -21.22 -5.44
C GLN A 348 -16.27 -20.74 -6.78
N SER A 349 -17.47 -21.16 -7.15
CA SER A 349 -18.20 -20.60 -8.29
C SER A 349 -19.48 -19.96 -7.78
N LYS A 350 -19.66 -18.67 -8.05
CA LYS A 350 -20.89 -17.94 -7.70
C LYS A 350 -21.21 -16.94 -8.80
N ASN A 351 -22.42 -17.03 -9.38
CA ASN A 351 -22.88 -16.13 -10.44
C ASN A 351 -21.87 -16.04 -11.60
N PHE A 352 -21.37 -17.18 -12.09
CA PHE A 352 -20.39 -17.26 -13.19
C PHE A 352 -19.00 -16.68 -12.88
N LEU A 353 -18.79 -16.16 -11.66
CA LEU A 353 -17.46 -15.85 -11.15
C LEU A 353 -16.84 -17.14 -10.58
N ILE A 354 -15.75 -17.61 -11.17
CA ILE A 354 -14.87 -18.57 -10.49
C ILE A 354 -13.89 -17.79 -9.64
N THR A 355 -13.67 -18.23 -8.41
CA THR A 355 -12.58 -17.78 -7.54
C THR A 355 -11.76 -18.98 -7.12
N ILE A 356 -10.46 -18.96 -7.44
CA ILE A 356 -9.51 -19.99 -7.03
C ILE A 356 -8.61 -19.41 -5.95
N LYS A 357 -8.72 -19.98 -4.74
CA LYS A 357 -7.93 -19.59 -3.57
C LYS A 357 -7.22 -20.78 -2.98
N GLY A 358 -5.90 -20.76 -2.94
CA GLY A 358 -5.17 -21.81 -2.23
C GLY A 358 -3.68 -21.83 -2.51
N TYR A 359 -3.08 -22.97 -2.22
CA TYR A 359 -1.65 -23.18 -2.38
C TYR A 359 -1.38 -24.32 -3.35
N ILE A 360 -0.44 -24.10 -4.27
CA ILE A 360 0.18 -25.17 -5.03
C ILE A 360 1.47 -25.55 -4.31
N GLN A 361 1.60 -26.84 -3.98
CA GLN A 361 2.83 -27.41 -3.44
C GLN A 361 3.62 -28.04 -4.59
N PRO A 362 4.92 -27.77 -4.71
CA PRO A 362 5.82 -28.57 -5.53
C PRO A 362 5.77 -30.01 -5.04
N THR A 363 5.56 -30.96 -5.94
CA THR A 363 5.73 -32.40 -5.66
C THR A 363 7.18 -32.79 -5.76
#